data_AF-A0A0B3VNE4-F1
#
_entry.id   AF-A0A0B3VNE4-F1
#
_cell.length_a   1.000
_cell.length_b   1.000
_cell.length_c   1.000
_cell.angle_alpha   90.00
_cell.angle_beta   90.00
_cell.angle_gamma   90.00
#
_symmetry.space_group_name_H-M   'P 1'
#
loop_
_entity.id
_entity.type
_entity.pdbx_description
1 polymer ?
#
loop_
_entity_poly.entity_id
_entity_poly.type
_entity_poly.pdbx_seq_one_letter_code
_entity_poly.pdbx_strand_id
1 'polypeptide(L)' 'MSCDEVTVEVKDKTTNRIFRRNLDISYIENSNGLKLMGENLKGEPSEIVFLSDTAMNKIIDVTGQGLNQSRCHD' A
#
# COMPACT_ATOMS: atom_id res chain seq x y z
N MET A 1 -9.49 -7.24 10.92
CA MET A 1 -8.79 -6.48 11.97
C MET A 1 -8.75 -5.04 11.49
N SER A 2 -9.38 -4.12 12.22
CA SER A 2 -9.15 -2.69 12.07
C SER A 2 -8.10 -2.30 13.10
N CYS A 3 -7.07 -1.59 12.69
CA CYS A 3 -6.28 -0.79 13.60
C CYS A 3 -6.28 0.62 13.00
N ASP A 4 -6.40 1.61 13.87
CA ASP A 4 -6.75 2.98 13.47
C ASP A 4 -5.57 3.93 13.63
N GLU A 5 -4.37 3.40 13.88
CA GLU A 5 -3.20 4.18 14.25
C GLU A 5 -1.92 3.66 13.58
N VAL A 6 -1.09 4.58 13.07
CA VAL A 6 0.30 4.31 12.69
C VAL A 6 1.26 5.23 13.41
N THR A 7 2.43 4.70 13.77
CA THR A 7 3.55 5.49 14.28
C THR A 7 4.48 5.86 13.12
N VAL A 8 4.56 7.16 12.83
CA VAL A 8 5.57 7.70 11.90
C VAL A 8 6.83 8.04 12.71
N GLU A 9 7.95 7.43 12.35
CA GLU A 9 9.26 7.73 12.91
C GLU A 9 10.13 8.46 11.87
N VAL A 10 10.65 9.63 12.24
CA VAL A 10 11.59 10.40 11.43
C VAL A 10 12.89 10.56 12.21
N LYS A 11 13.99 10.10 11.63
CA LYS A 11 15.33 10.30 12.17
C LYS A 11 16.05 11.42 11.39
N ASP A 12 16.36 12.50 12.07
CA ASP A 12 17.21 13.57 11.53
C ASP A 12 18.65 13.05 11.42
N LYS A 13 19.20 13.07 10.21
CA LYS A 13 20.57 12.59 9.92
C LYS A 13 21.65 13.45 10.54
N THR A 14 21.42 14.75 10.70
CA THR A 14 22.41 15.73 11.18
C THR A 14 22.46 15.74 12.70
N THR A 15 21.30 15.72 13.35
CA THR A 15 21.22 15.81 14.82
C THR A 15 21.05 14.47 15.52
N ASN A 16 20.83 13.38 14.77
CA ASN A 16 20.44 12.04 15.26
C ASN A 16 19.17 12.02 16.13
N ARG A 17 18.39 13.11 16.13
CA ARG A 17 17.11 13.17 16.86
C ARG A 17 16.07 12.31 16.16
N ILE A 18 15.26 11.64 16.96
CA ILE A 18 14.14 10.83 16.51
C ILE A 18 12.86 11.54 16.91
N PHE A 19 11.99 11.79 15.93
CA PHE A 19 10.66 12.33 16.12
C PHE A 19 9.65 11.22 15.83
N ARG A 20 8.73 10.98 16.77
CA ARG A 20 7.65 10.00 16.61
C ARG A 20 6.32 10.72 16.73
N ARG A 21 5.39 10.39 15.83
CA ARG A 21 4.01 10.83 15.92
C ARG A 21 3.09 9.68 15.58
N ASN A 22 2.07 9.50 16.41
CA ASN A 22 0.96 8.63 16.11
C ASN A 22 -0.04 9.42 15.26
N LEU A 23 -0.42 8.85 14.13
CA LEU A 23 -1.38 9.43 13.20
C LEU A 23 -2.57 8.48 13.13
N ASP A 24 -3.76 9.06 13.24
CA ASP A 24 -5.00 8.36 12.95
C ASP A 24 -5.03 8.07 11.45
N ILE A 25 -5.04 6.79 11.10
CA ILE A 25 -5.21 6.35 9.71
C ILE A 25 -6.19 5.19 9.69
N SER A 26 -7.01 5.14 8.66
CA SER A 26 -7.77 3.93 8.38
C SER A 26 -6.94 3.02 7.49
N TYR A 27 -6.94 1.71 7.75
CA TYR A 27 -6.36 0.76 6.80
C TYR A 27 -7.24 -0.46 6.56
N ILE A 28 -7.04 -1.07 5.39
CA ILE A 28 -7.65 -2.34 5.01
C ILE A 28 -6.55 -3.26 4.51
N GLU A 29 -6.45 -4.45 5.12
CA GLU A 29 -5.53 -5.50 4.71
C GLU A 29 -6.31 -6.75 4.27
N ASN A 30 -5.95 -7.29 3.10
CA ASN A 30 -6.48 -8.55 2.59
C ASN A 30 -5.48 -9.23 1.64
N SER A 31 -5.89 -10.33 1.00
CA SER A 31 -5.03 -11.09 0.08
C SER A 31 -4.48 -10.29 -1.10
N ASN A 32 -5.09 -9.15 -1.44
CA ASN A 32 -4.62 -8.28 -2.52
C ASN A 32 -3.55 -7.29 -2.03
N GLY A 33 -3.47 -7.00 -0.74
CA GLY A 33 -2.45 -6.12 -0.16
C GLY A 33 -2.99 -5.22 0.94
N LEU A 34 -2.32 -4.08 1.12
CA LEU A 34 -2.57 -3.11 2.19
C LEU A 34 -2.99 -1.77 1.58
N LYS A 35 -4.13 -1.24 2.01
CA LYS A 35 -4.59 0.10 1.66
C LYS A 35 -4.58 0.98 2.91
N LEU A 36 -3.83 2.07 2.86
CA LEU A 36 -3.82 3.12 3.89
C LEU A 36 -4.64 4.30 3.41
N MET A 37 -5.45 4.89 4.29
CA MET A 37 -6.36 5.98 4.00
C MET A 37 -6.23 7.09 5.04
N GLY A 38 -6.29 8.33 4.59
CA GLY A 38 -6.28 9.52 5.43
C GLY A 38 -6.59 10.77 4.61
N GLU A 39 -5.98 11.89 4.96
CA GLU A 39 -6.17 13.16 4.28
C GLU A 39 -4.83 13.77 3.86
N ASN A 40 -4.83 14.53 2.77
CA ASN A 40 -3.68 15.33 2.34
C ASN A 40 -3.64 16.69 3.07
N LEU A 41 -2.65 17.53 2.75
CA LEU A 41 -2.48 18.86 3.37
C LEU A 41 -3.65 19.82 3.13
N LYS A 42 -4.53 19.54 2.16
CA LYS A 42 -5.74 20.33 1.87
C LYS A 42 -6.99 19.78 2.58
N GLY A 43 -6.86 18.71 3.37
CA GLY A 43 -8.00 18.01 3.97
C GLY A 43 -8.78 17.15 2.97
N GLU A 44 -8.20 16.85 1.80
CA GLU A 44 -8.85 15.98 0.82
C GLU A 44 -8.49 14.52 1.11
N PRO A 45 -9.43 13.56 0.95
CA PRO A 45 -9.13 12.14 1.11
C PRO A 45 -7.95 11.70 0.24
N SER A 46 -7.05 10.94 0.84
CA SER A 46 -5.82 10.43 0.21
C SER A 46 -5.60 8.98 0.60
N GLU A 47 -5.01 8.21 -0.32
CA GLU A 47 -4.73 6.80 -0.12
C GLU A 47 -3.34 6.38 -0.63
N ILE A 48 -2.73 5.42 0.07
CA ILE A 48 -1.51 4.73 -0.34
C ILE A 48 -1.86 3.25 -0.42
N VAL A 49 -1.64 2.63 -1.58
CA VAL A 49 -1.97 1.22 -1.81
C VAL A 49 -0.69 0.42 -2.09
N PHE A 50 -0.43 -0.58 -1.26
CA PHE A 50 0.61 -1.58 -1.45
C PHE A 50 -0.02 -2.83 -2.04
N LEU A 51 0.43 -3.22 -3.24
CA LEU A 51 -0.09 -4.39 -3.94
C LEU A 51 0.77 -5.61 -3.67
N SER A 52 0.13 -6.71 -3.29
CA SER A 52 0.77 -8.03 -3.21
C SER A 52 0.95 -8.65 -4.59
N ASP A 53 1.75 -9.71 -4.68
CA ASP A 53 1.88 -10.52 -5.90
C ASP A 53 0.53 -11.05 -6.39
N THR A 54 -0.39 -11.38 -5.48
CA THR A 54 -1.75 -11.83 -5.83
C THR A 54 -2.53 -10.73 -6.57
N ALA A 55 -2.43 -9.48 -6.13
CA ALA A 55 -3.07 -8.36 -6.81
C ALA A 55 -2.38 -8.06 -8.15
N MET A 56 -1.05 -8.07 -8.18
CA MET A 56 -0.30 -7.87 -9.41
C MET A 56 -0.65 -8.91 -10.47
N ASN A 57 -0.73 -10.19 -10.11
CA ASN A 57 -1.11 -11.27 -11.01
C ASN A 57 -2.54 -11.08 -11.56
N LYS A 58 -3.49 -10.67 -10.71
CA LYS A 58 -4.85 -10.33 -11.17
C LYS A 58 -4.86 -9.15 -12.14
N ILE A 59 -4.05 -8.11 -11.88
CA ILE A 59 -3.94 -6.95 -12.78
C ILE A 59 -3.35 -7.39 -14.12
N ILE A 60 -2.30 -8.21 -14.12
CA ILE A 60 -1.67 -8.72 -15.35
C ILE A 60 -2.66 -9.56 -16.16
N ASP A 61 -3.43 -10.42 -15.50
CA ASP A 61 -4.45 -11.27 -16.13
C ASP A 61 -5.57 -10.44 -16.78
N VAL A 62 -6.07 -9.41 -16.07
CA VAL A 62 -7.11 -8.50 -16.59
C VAL A 62 -6.59 -7.57 -17.68
N THR A 63 -5.36 -7.06 -17.57
CA THR A 63 -4.78 -6.11 -18.53
C THR A 63 -4.19 -6.79 -19.76
N GLY A 64 -4.12 -8.13 -19.79
CA GLY A 64 -3.63 -8.89 -20.93
C GLY A 64 -2.13 -8.73 -21.18
N GLN A 65 -1.36 -8.27 -20.19
CA GLN A 65 0.11 -8.13 -20.28
C GLN A 65 0.86 -9.42 -19.91
N GLY A 66 0.17 -10.56 -19.90
CA GLY A 66 0.80 -11.87 -19.71
C GLY A 66 1.74 -12.21 -20.87
N LEU A 67 2.77 -13.03 -20.58
CA LEU A 67 3.61 -13.62 -21.63
C LEU A 67 2.71 -14.32 -22.65
N ASN A 68 2.93 -14.00 -23.92
CA ASN A 68 2.20 -14.54 -25.08
C ASN A 68 2.64 -15.99 -25.36
N GLN A 69 2.57 -16.86 -24.36
CA GLN A 69 2.81 -18.29 -24.50
C GLN A 69 1.46 -18.99 -24.51
N SER A 70 1.13 -19.55 -25.68
CA SER A 70 -0.06 -20.36 -25.89
C SER A 70 -0.14 -21.46 -24.83
N ARG A 71 -1.22 -21.49 -24.06
CA ARG A 71 -1.51 -22.53 -23.06
C ARG A 71 -1.96 -23.86 -23.65
N CYS A 72 -1.89 -24.01 -24.98
CA CYS A 72 -2.29 -25.22 -25.69
C CYS A 72 -1.06 -25.90 -26.29
N HIS A 73 -0.41 -26.72 -25.47
CA HIS A 73 0.23 -27.96 -25.89
C HIS A 73 0.15 -28.91 -24.69
N ASP A 74 -0.96 -29.66 -24.66
CA ASP A 74 -1.04 -31.10 -24.37
C ASP A 74 -2.51 -31.55 -24.43
#